data_AF-A0A1V6T3W9-F1
#
_entry.id   AF-A0A1V6T3W9-F1
#
_cell.length_a   1.000
_cell.length_b   1.000
_cell.length_c   1.000
_cell.angle_alpha   90.00
_cell.angle_beta   90.00
_cell.angle_gamma   90.00
#
_symmetry.space_group_name_H-M   'P 1'
#
loop_
_entity.id
_entity.type
_entity.pdbx_description
1 polymer ?
#
loop_
_entity_poly.entity_id
_entity_poly.type
_entity_poly.pdbx_seq_one_letter_code
_entity_poly.pdbx_strand_id
1 'polypeptide(L)'
;MAEVIGTVAAVLQLTQAAATTALQVYEFFSVIHNAPQEISTLSRDVRAFYTLFHNLETSLGSASVKAAIDRDVEIETAVKTLIDPISNCRAALSRMKDKLSPHLRADISSLQVSKQDSEAGRPISVERLRMRSGNVSWFFKRKEVFASALELERTKATFGDAMGSITLLLALKQSTIKSESRVIAQNHDFNDDAGSALSSYATSIVDVQQDESSAKKPLGRSIARTEKPKTDIQTRIKLARELKIGIDGNSKFVVKAVLQHVDVDVRGRKGRTALSHAAEAGNVEITKLLLEEGASVSARQYSVSGWAGGHNPHHCSGITPLHWAARKGNKQVVELLLQYGANPNARGTAGRAPIQEASCGNHIEIVKLLLSKKADVNAQSYYDGWTSLHEAVFAKRIQLVQLLIASGALLNVHLIYPDEKAPLHFAVALQSLRTTKMLLEAEADPNVLMVEDITPLHLAAAAGWIPGIELLVSFGADLDARDTFTHETPLHKSARNRQVRAIKKLCGLGANREAKNCDGQSYADILECATEDPKEWAVHNSRASYFRQQNDSARP
;
A
#
# COMPACT_ATOMS: atom_id res chain seq x y z
N MET A 1 12.08 7.57 45.21
CA MET A 1 12.63 6.34 44.58
C MET A 1 11.61 5.87 43.56
N ALA A 2 12.04 5.28 42.44
CA ALA A 2 11.23 5.17 41.24
C ALA A 2 10.05 4.20 41.40
N GLU A 3 8.82 4.72 41.30
CA GLU A 3 7.66 3.88 41.00
C GLU A 3 7.72 3.43 39.54
N VAL A 4 7.31 2.18 39.31
CA VAL A 4 7.20 1.60 37.97
C VAL A 4 6.07 2.31 37.23
N ILE A 5 6.42 3.24 36.33
CA ILE A 5 5.46 3.88 35.42
C ILE A 5 4.96 2.81 34.46
N GLY A 6 3.88 2.12 34.84
CA GLY A 6 3.24 1.08 34.05
C GLY A 6 2.85 1.62 32.67
N THR A 7 3.04 0.82 31.62
CA THR A 7 2.96 1.33 30.24
C THR A 7 1.56 1.82 29.86
N VAL A 8 0.51 1.32 30.52
CA VAL A 8 -0.87 1.82 30.43
C VAL A 8 -0.98 3.30 30.87
N ALA A 9 -0.22 3.73 31.88
CA ALA A 9 -0.21 5.13 32.32
C ALA A 9 0.46 6.06 31.29
N ALA A 10 1.46 5.56 30.55
CA ALA A 10 2.07 6.29 29.44
C ALA A 10 1.10 6.45 28.26
N VAL A 11 0.33 5.41 27.93
CA VAL A 11 -0.74 5.49 26.91
C VAL A 11 -1.83 6.48 27.35
N LEU A 12 -2.26 6.45 28.61
CA LEU A 12 -3.25 7.38 29.16
C LEU A 12 -2.80 8.84 29.05
N GLN A 13 -1.59 9.18 29.51
CA GLN A 13 -1.03 10.54 29.40
C GLN A 13 -0.89 11.00 27.94
N LEU A 14 -0.46 10.11 27.05
CA LEU A 14 -0.31 10.42 25.63
C LEU A 14 -1.66 10.69 24.96
N THR A 15 -2.68 9.90 25.32
CA THR A 15 -4.07 10.03 24.83
C THR A 15 -4.70 11.35 25.28
N GLN A 16 -4.57 11.70 26.57
CA GLN A 16 -5.05 12.97 27.11
C GLN A 16 -4.42 14.19 26.40
N ALA A 17 -3.12 14.14 26.14
CA ALA A 17 -2.41 15.18 25.38
C ALA A 17 -2.88 15.24 23.91
N ALA A 18 -3.20 14.10 23.29
CA ALA A 18 -3.74 14.03 21.93
C ALA A 18 -5.16 14.59 21.85
N ALA A 19 -6.05 14.23 22.78
CA ALA A 19 -7.40 14.77 22.90
C ALA A 19 -7.39 16.30 23.06
N THR A 20 -6.54 16.83 23.95
CA THR A 20 -6.40 18.28 24.17
C THR A 20 -5.94 19.01 22.90
N THR A 21 -4.99 18.43 22.15
CA THR A 21 -4.49 19.01 20.90
C THR A 21 -5.56 18.96 19.79
N ALA A 22 -6.31 17.85 19.68
CA ALA A 22 -7.41 17.70 18.73
C ALA A 22 -8.52 18.73 18.98
N LEU A 23 -8.92 18.93 20.25
CA LEU A 23 -9.95 19.90 20.62
C LEU A 23 -9.58 21.33 20.19
N GLN A 24 -8.36 21.77 20.48
CA GLN A 24 -7.87 23.11 20.11
C GLN A 24 -7.86 23.35 18.58
N VAL A 25 -7.56 22.31 17.79
CA VAL A 25 -7.60 22.38 16.32
C VAL A 25 -9.05 22.37 15.81
N TYR A 26 -9.94 21.57 16.42
CA TYR A 26 -11.37 21.56 16.09
C TYR A 26 -12.05 22.90 16.40
N GLU A 27 -11.75 23.51 17.55
CA GLU A 27 -12.26 24.83 17.94
C GLU A 27 -11.89 25.90 16.93
N PHE A 28 -10.63 25.92 16.44
CA PHE A 28 -10.21 26.81 15.35
C PHE A 28 -11.09 26.66 14.10
N PHE A 29 -11.33 25.43 13.63
CA PHE A 29 -12.16 25.19 12.45
C PHE A 29 -13.63 25.57 12.69
N SER A 30 -14.14 25.41 13.92
CA SER A 30 -15.53 25.75 14.27
C SER A 30 -15.86 27.25 14.19
N VAL A 31 -14.83 28.11 14.22
CA VAL A 31 -14.93 29.58 14.12
C VAL A 31 -15.06 30.08 12.66
N ILE A 32 -14.81 29.22 11.67
CA ILE A 32 -14.78 29.57 10.24
C ILE A 32 -16.17 29.39 9.60
N HIS A 33 -16.86 30.49 9.30
CA HIS A 33 -18.12 30.46 8.55
C HIS A 33 -17.86 30.20 7.05
N ASN A 34 -18.64 29.31 6.43
CA ASN A 34 -18.50 28.90 5.02
C ASN A 34 -17.10 28.33 4.71
N ALA A 35 -16.60 27.48 5.62
CA ALA A 35 -15.39 26.71 5.39
C ALA A 35 -15.52 25.87 4.08
N PRO A 36 -14.49 25.84 3.22
CA PRO A 36 -14.41 24.91 2.09
C PRO A 36 -14.61 23.45 2.52
N GLN A 37 -15.04 22.61 1.58
CA GLN A 37 -15.39 21.20 1.86
C GLN A 37 -14.22 20.41 2.46
N GLU A 38 -12.99 20.77 2.13
CA GLU A 38 -11.77 20.18 2.65
C GLU A 38 -11.53 20.57 4.12
N ILE A 39 -11.80 21.81 4.50
CA ILE A 39 -11.75 22.25 5.92
C ILE A 39 -12.93 21.64 6.70
N SER A 40 -14.10 21.50 6.08
CA SER A 40 -15.24 20.79 6.69
C SER A 40 -14.92 19.31 6.95
N THR A 41 -14.28 18.65 5.98
CA THR A 41 -13.80 17.27 6.09
C THR A 41 -12.74 17.14 7.18
N LEU A 42 -11.71 17.99 7.14
CA LEU A 42 -10.64 18.03 8.14
C LEU A 42 -11.17 18.30 9.55
N SER A 43 -12.14 19.20 9.70
CA SER A 43 -12.82 19.48 10.97
C SER A 43 -13.59 18.25 11.49
N ARG A 44 -14.29 17.52 10.61
CA ARG A 44 -14.96 16.26 10.93
C ARG A 44 -13.96 15.20 11.38
N ASP A 45 -12.82 15.07 10.71
CA ASP A 45 -11.80 14.07 11.06
C ASP A 45 -11.10 14.40 12.38
N VAL A 46 -10.71 15.66 12.60
CA VAL A 46 -10.15 16.12 13.89
C VAL A 46 -11.16 15.94 15.04
N ARG A 47 -12.46 16.14 14.78
CA ARG A 47 -13.52 15.85 15.76
C ARG A 47 -13.61 14.35 16.07
N ALA A 48 -13.53 13.48 15.07
CA ALA A 48 -13.54 12.04 15.27
C ALA A 48 -12.33 11.58 16.09
N PHE A 49 -11.13 12.11 15.80
CA PHE A 49 -9.94 11.91 16.63
C PHE A 49 -10.14 12.34 18.08
N TYR A 50 -10.69 13.54 18.31
CA TYR A 50 -11.00 14.01 19.67
C TYR A 50 -11.92 13.03 20.41
N THR A 51 -13.00 12.56 19.77
CA THR A 51 -13.94 11.59 20.35
C THR A 51 -13.25 10.26 20.68
N LEU A 52 -12.47 9.69 19.76
CA LEU A 52 -11.77 8.42 19.97
C LEU A 52 -10.71 8.52 21.08
N PHE A 53 -9.92 9.60 21.12
CA PHE A 53 -8.98 9.82 22.23
C PHE A 53 -9.70 10.00 23.56
N HIS A 54 -10.80 10.76 23.61
CA HIS A 54 -11.53 10.99 24.85
C HIS A 54 -12.16 9.70 25.41
N ASN A 55 -12.72 8.85 24.55
CA ASN A 55 -13.28 7.56 24.98
C ASN A 55 -12.18 6.59 25.48
N LEU A 56 -11.03 6.55 24.79
CA LEU A 56 -9.88 5.75 25.20
C LEU A 56 -9.28 6.26 26.52
N GLU A 57 -9.14 7.58 26.71
CA GLU A 57 -8.73 8.21 27.97
C GLU A 57 -9.68 7.80 29.11
N THR A 58 -10.99 7.93 28.91
CA THR A 58 -12.02 7.60 29.89
C THR A 58 -11.97 6.12 30.29
N SER A 59 -11.79 5.23 29.31
CA SER A 59 -11.75 3.78 29.54
C SER A 59 -10.46 3.36 30.25
N LEU A 60 -9.29 3.87 29.83
CA LEU A 60 -8.01 3.58 30.50
C LEU A 60 -7.89 4.22 31.89
N GLY A 61 -8.66 5.28 32.17
CA GLY A 61 -8.82 5.86 33.50
C GLY A 61 -9.66 5.01 34.47
N SER A 62 -10.42 4.03 33.97
CA SER A 62 -11.24 3.15 34.81
C SER A 62 -10.40 2.08 35.52
N ALA A 63 -10.55 1.99 36.85
CA ALA A 63 -9.85 1.01 37.66
C ALA A 63 -10.19 -0.46 37.28
N SER A 64 -11.42 -0.72 36.82
CA SER A 64 -11.83 -2.06 36.37
C SER A 64 -11.15 -2.46 35.05
N VAL A 65 -11.06 -1.53 34.10
CA VAL A 65 -10.39 -1.74 32.81
C VAL A 65 -8.89 -1.93 33.01
N LYS A 66 -8.26 -1.10 33.85
CA LYS A 66 -6.85 -1.26 34.18
C LYS A 66 -6.56 -2.64 34.80
N ALA A 67 -7.38 -3.08 35.76
CA ALA A 67 -7.25 -4.40 36.37
C ALA A 67 -7.52 -5.57 35.39
N ALA A 68 -8.31 -5.36 34.34
CA ALA A 68 -8.50 -6.34 33.27
C ALA A 68 -7.30 -6.41 32.32
N ILE A 69 -6.70 -5.26 31.94
CA ILE A 69 -5.50 -5.19 31.10
C ILE A 69 -4.30 -5.80 31.82
N ASP A 70 -4.09 -5.47 33.11
CA ASP A 70 -2.98 -5.98 33.92
C ASP A 70 -3.02 -7.51 34.13
N ARG A 71 -4.14 -8.18 33.81
CA ARG A 71 -4.31 -9.65 33.87
C ARG A 71 -4.02 -10.39 32.56
N ASP A 72 -4.12 -9.74 31.40
CA ASP A 72 -3.93 -10.37 30.09
C ASP A 72 -2.76 -9.74 29.32
N VAL A 73 -1.65 -10.46 29.29
CA VAL A 73 -0.39 -10.03 28.66
C VAL A 73 -0.55 -9.76 27.15
N GLU A 74 -1.48 -10.43 26.46
CA GLU A 74 -1.71 -10.17 25.03
C GLU A 74 -2.44 -8.84 24.84
N ILE A 75 -3.41 -8.53 25.70
CA ILE A 75 -4.13 -7.25 25.69
C ILE A 75 -3.22 -6.11 26.16
N GLU A 76 -2.43 -6.31 27.20
CA GLU A 76 -1.41 -5.35 27.65
C GLU A 76 -0.41 -5.05 26.53
N THR A 77 0.04 -6.08 25.80
CA THR A 77 0.92 -5.92 24.63
C THR A 77 0.23 -5.19 23.48
N ALA A 78 -1.05 -5.48 23.21
CA ALA A 78 -1.80 -4.80 22.16
C ALA A 78 -2.06 -3.31 22.50
N VAL A 79 -2.40 -2.98 23.75
CA VAL A 79 -2.53 -1.57 24.20
C VAL A 79 -1.19 -0.83 24.07
N LYS A 80 -0.04 -1.49 24.30
CA LYS A 80 1.29 -0.90 24.05
C LYS A 80 1.52 -0.55 22.57
N THR A 81 0.92 -1.24 21.60
CA THR A 81 1.08 -0.89 20.17
C THR A 81 0.40 0.41 19.77
N LEU A 82 -0.46 0.99 20.62
CA LEU A 82 -1.08 2.31 20.38
C LEU A 82 -0.14 3.49 20.60
N ILE A 83 1.01 3.31 21.26
CA ILE A 83 1.93 4.42 21.59
C ILE A 83 2.38 5.16 20.33
N ASP A 84 2.87 4.44 19.32
CA ASP A 84 3.37 5.06 18.10
C ASP A 84 2.25 5.70 17.26
N PRO A 85 1.09 5.04 17.00
CA PRO A 85 -0.06 5.66 16.35
C PRO A 85 -0.55 6.94 17.04
N ILE A 86 -0.79 6.92 18.37
CA ILE A 86 -1.28 8.09 19.10
C ILE A 86 -0.24 9.22 19.10
N SER A 87 1.06 8.88 19.25
CA SER A 87 2.16 9.84 19.17
C SER A 87 2.22 10.52 17.79
N ASN A 88 2.07 9.74 16.72
CA ASN A 88 2.05 10.25 15.34
C ASN A 88 0.84 11.14 15.08
N CYS A 89 -0.37 10.74 15.52
CA CYS A 89 -1.57 11.57 15.43
C CYS A 89 -1.42 12.88 16.20
N ARG A 90 -0.94 12.82 17.46
CA ARG A 90 -0.67 14.02 18.26
C ARG A 90 0.33 14.93 17.56
N ALA A 91 1.42 14.38 17.01
CA ALA A 91 2.44 15.16 16.32
C ALA A 91 1.92 15.82 15.03
N ALA A 92 1.05 15.14 14.28
CA ALA A 92 0.37 15.73 13.12
C ALA A 92 -0.59 16.86 13.53
N LEU A 93 -1.39 16.66 14.59
CA LEU A 93 -2.29 17.67 15.15
C LEU A 93 -1.52 18.87 15.73
N SER A 94 -0.39 18.66 16.41
CA SER A 94 0.48 19.74 16.89
C SER A 94 1.09 20.52 15.72
N ARG A 95 1.65 19.83 14.69
CA ARG A 95 2.14 20.50 13.47
C ARG A 95 1.05 21.31 12.76
N MET A 96 -0.19 20.83 12.78
CA MET A 96 -1.34 21.55 12.24
C MET A 96 -1.66 22.78 13.10
N LYS A 97 -1.76 22.62 14.42
CA LYS A 97 -1.95 23.72 15.38
C LYS A 97 -0.88 24.80 15.23
N ASP A 98 0.40 24.44 15.22
CA ASP A 98 1.53 25.38 15.13
C ASP A 98 1.51 26.19 13.83
N LYS A 99 1.05 25.60 12.72
CA LYS A 99 0.84 26.30 11.44
C LYS A 99 -0.40 27.20 11.44
N LEU A 100 -1.43 26.87 12.22
CA LEU A 100 -2.67 27.65 12.32
C LEU A 100 -2.55 28.79 13.37
N SER A 101 -1.69 28.64 14.38
CA SER A 101 -1.47 29.61 15.45
C SER A 101 -1.13 31.04 15.00
N PRO A 102 -0.31 31.29 13.95
CA PRO A 102 -0.08 32.64 13.43
C PRO A 102 -1.32 33.32 12.84
N HIS A 103 -2.34 32.55 12.49
CA HIS A 103 -3.60 33.03 11.89
C HIS A 103 -4.74 33.16 12.93
N LEU A 104 -4.47 32.77 14.18
CA LEU A 104 -5.38 32.91 15.33
C LEU A 104 -5.25 34.31 15.95
N ARG A 105 -6.14 35.24 15.59
CA ARG A 105 -6.27 36.55 16.27
C ARG A 105 -7.21 36.50 17.49
N ALA A 106 -6.88 35.67 18.49
CA ALA A 106 -7.37 35.80 19.87
C ALA A 106 -6.61 34.85 20.81
N ASP A 107 -6.47 35.26 22.08
CA ASP A 107 -5.93 34.43 23.16
C ASP A 107 -6.96 33.35 23.59
N ILE A 108 -6.95 32.21 22.88
CA ILE A 108 -7.73 31.00 23.22
C ILE A 108 -7.30 30.42 24.59
N SER A 109 -6.17 30.87 25.13
CA SER A 109 -5.64 30.57 26.48
C SER A 109 -6.61 30.86 27.64
N SER A 110 -7.69 31.61 27.40
CA SER A 110 -8.68 32.02 28.41
C SER A 110 -9.96 31.16 28.47
N LEU A 111 -10.17 30.23 27.54
CA LEU A 111 -11.39 29.40 27.48
C LEU A 111 -11.32 28.23 28.47
N GLN A 112 -11.88 28.42 29.66
CA GLN A 112 -12.14 27.31 30.59
C GLN A 112 -13.32 26.47 30.10
N VAL A 113 -13.07 25.20 29.79
CA VAL A 113 -14.14 24.21 29.58
C VAL A 113 -14.80 23.92 30.94
N SER A 114 -16.05 24.35 31.11
CA SER A 114 -16.85 24.00 32.29
C SER A 114 -17.11 22.50 32.32
N LYS A 115 -16.68 21.82 33.40
CA LYS A 115 -16.87 20.37 33.62
C LYS A 115 -18.32 19.97 33.98
N GLN A 116 -19.32 20.73 33.56
CA GLN A 116 -20.73 20.41 33.74
C GLN A 116 -21.38 20.26 32.36
N ASP A 117 -22.26 19.25 32.27
CA ASP A 117 -23.00 18.77 31.10
C ASP A 117 -22.39 17.56 30.34
N SER A 118 -21.90 16.58 31.10
CA SER A 118 -21.59 15.23 30.61
C SER A 118 -22.80 14.28 30.68
N GLU A 119 -23.93 14.65 30.07
CA GLU A 119 -25.06 13.74 29.82
C GLU A 119 -25.55 13.85 28.37
N ALA A 120 -25.57 12.70 27.68
CA ALA A 120 -26.28 12.40 26.43
C ALA A 120 -26.33 13.49 25.33
N GLY A 121 -25.30 13.52 24.48
CA GLY A 121 -25.49 13.73 23.03
C GLY A 121 -25.88 15.13 22.53
N ARG A 122 -25.69 16.20 23.31
CA ARG A 122 -25.86 17.59 22.82
C ARG A 122 -24.55 18.19 22.27
N PRO A 123 -24.63 19.12 21.30
CA PRO A 123 -23.44 19.68 20.66
C PRO A 123 -22.69 20.66 21.57
N ILE A 124 -21.37 20.51 21.65
CA ILE A 124 -20.44 21.38 22.38
C ILE A 124 -20.69 22.84 21.99
N SER A 125 -21.18 23.64 22.94
CA SER A 125 -21.50 25.06 22.74
C SER A 125 -20.33 25.96 23.10
N VAL A 126 -19.37 26.10 22.18
CA VAL A 126 -18.31 27.11 22.29
C VAL A 126 -18.87 28.49 21.96
N GLU A 127 -18.54 29.49 22.78
CA GLU A 127 -19.00 30.88 22.58
C GLU A 127 -18.34 31.47 21.33
N ARG A 128 -19.15 31.73 20.29
CA ARG A 128 -18.63 31.97 18.93
C ARG A 128 -18.08 33.39 18.73
N LEU A 129 -16.76 33.54 18.84
CA LEU A 129 -16.05 34.63 18.17
C LEU A 129 -16.28 34.55 16.66
N ARG A 130 -16.67 35.66 16.02
CA ARG A 130 -17.14 35.69 14.62
C ARG A 130 -16.05 36.20 13.67
N MET A 131 -15.41 35.31 12.91
CA MET A 131 -14.53 35.71 11.79
C MET A 131 -15.29 35.74 10.46
N ARG A 132 -15.16 36.83 9.69
CA ARG A 132 -15.73 36.99 8.34
C ARG A 132 -14.70 36.58 7.28
N SER A 133 -15.18 36.09 6.14
CA SER A 133 -14.35 35.63 4.99
C SER A 133 -13.23 36.60 4.59
N GLY A 134 -13.47 37.91 4.59
CA GLY A 134 -12.44 38.93 4.25
C GLY A 134 -11.37 39.20 5.33
N ASN A 135 -11.50 38.64 6.54
CA ASN A 135 -10.55 38.84 7.64
C ASN A 135 -9.47 37.74 7.71
N VAL A 136 -9.70 36.62 7.02
CA VAL A 136 -8.70 35.56 6.86
C VAL A 136 -8.02 35.80 5.53
N SER A 137 -6.76 36.22 5.55
CA SER A 137 -5.93 36.23 4.35
C SER A 137 -5.84 34.79 3.84
N TRP A 138 -6.59 34.46 2.78
CA TRP A 138 -6.76 33.08 2.29
C TRP A 138 -5.48 32.48 1.67
N PHE A 139 -4.35 33.18 1.83
CA PHE A 139 -2.97 32.72 1.67
C PHE A 139 -2.52 31.77 2.79
N PHE A 140 -3.34 30.80 3.17
CA PHE A 140 -2.74 29.52 3.50
C PHE A 140 -2.12 29.00 2.20
N LYS A 141 -0.80 28.80 2.16
CA LYS A 141 -0.17 28.19 0.98
C LYS A 141 -0.87 26.86 0.75
N ARG A 142 -1.63 26.71 -0.34
CA ARG A 142 -2.68 25.68 -0.48
C ARG A 142 -2.14 24.27 -0.18
N LYS A 143 -0.93 23.99 -0.68
CA LYS A 143 -0.06 22.87 -0.34
C LYS A 143 -0.05 22.49 1.15
N GLU A 144 0.02 23.43 2.07
CA GLU A 144 0.21 23.21 3.51
C GLU A 144 -1.06 22.69 4.19
N VAL A 145 -2.24 23.18 3.78
CA VAL A 145 -3.54 22.66 4.25
C VAL A 145 -3.76 21.25 3.73
N PHE A 146 -3.54 21.02 2.44
CA PHE A 146 -3.67 19.68 1.84
C PHE A 146 -2.60 18.70 2.36
N ALA A 147 -1.37 19.16 2.62
CA ALA A 147 -0.35 18.33 3.25
C ALA A 147 -0.74 17.94 4.68
N SER A 148 -1.30 18.87 5.47
CA SER A 148 -1.79 18.58 6.81
C SER A 148 -3.05 17.69 6.81
N ALA A 149 -3.91 17.80 5.80
CA ALA A 149 -5.03 16.87 5.62
C ALA A 149 -4.57 15.46 5.22
N LEU A 150 -3.66 15.34 4.24
CA LEU A 150 -3.08 14.06 3.81
C LEU A 150 -2.22 13.41 4.91
N GLU A 151 -1.52 14.20 5.71
CA GLU A 151 -0.81 13.73 6.90
C GLU A 151 -1.78 13.21 7.96
N LEU A 152 -2.89 13.92 8.20
CA LEU A 152 -3.92 13.47 9.12
C LEU A 152 -4.59 12.18 8.61
N GLU A 153 -4.98 12.07 7.35
CA GLU A 153 -5.54 10.85 6.74
C GLU A 153 -4.58 9.65 6.82
N ARG A 154 -3.28 9.86 6.60
CA ARG A 154 -2.28 8.79 6.78
C ARG A 154 -2.19 8.32 8.24
N THR A 155 -2.18 9.25 9.19
CA THR A 155 -2.16 8.88 10.61
C THR A 155 -3.48 8.22 11.04
N LYS A 156 -4.61 8.67 10.48
CA LYS A 156 -5.97 8.10 10.65
C LYS A 156 -6.05 6.66 10.22
N ALA A 157 -5.52 6.30 9.05
CA ALA A 157 -5.42 4.91 8.61
C ALA A 157 -4.60 4.06 9.61
N THR A 158 -3.38 4.49 9.95
CA THR A 158 -2.52 3.72 10.88
C THR A 158 -3.07 3.62 12.30
N PHE A 159 -3.84 4.61 12.75
CA PHE A 159 -4.52 4.60 14.04
C PHE A 159 -5.77 3.70 14.00
N GLY A 160 -6.55 3.78 12.92
CA GLY A 160 -7.69 2.89 12.66
C GLY A 160 -7.29 1.42 12.61
N ASP A 161 -6.22 1.07 11.90
CA ASP A 161 -5.69 -0.30 11.83
C ASP A 161 -5.29 -0.83 13.22
N ALA A 162 -4.64 0.01 14.04
CA ALA A 162 -4.21 -0.36 15.39
C ALA A 162 -5.40 -0.50 16.36
N MET A 163 -6.36 0.43 16.31
CA MET A 163 -7.60 0.37 17.09
C MET A 163 -8.45 -0.84 16.69
N GLY A 164 -8.64 -1.08 15.40
CA GLY A 164 -9.36 -2.24 14.86
C GLY A 164 -8.70 -3.58 15.23
N SER A 165 -7.37 -3.66 15.23
CA SER A 165 -6.63 -4.84 15.68
C SER A 165 -6.90 -5.16 17.15
N ILE A 166 -6.98 -4.14 18.01
CA ILE A 166 -7.29 -4.30 19.44
C ILE A 166 -8.77 -4.64 19.63
N THR A 167 -9.69 -3.95 18.94
CA THR A 167 -11.12 -4.25 18.99
C THR A 167 -11.42 -5.67 18.53
N LEU A 168 -10.74 -6.17 17.49
CA LEU A 168 -10.85 -7.56 17.04
C LEU A 168 -10.28 -8.55 18.07
N LEU A 169 -9.13 -8.27 18.68
CA LEU A 169 -8.57 -9.08 19.76
C LEU A 169 -9.55 -9.19 20.94
N LEU A 170 -10.11 -8.05 21.37
CA LEU A 170 -11.07 -7.98 22.46
C LEU A 170 -12.38 -8.70 22.11
N ALA A 171 -12.93 -8.52 20.91
CA ALA A 171 -14.11 -9.24 20.44
C ALA A 171 -13.87 -10.76 20.37
N LEU A 172 -12.69 -11.20 19.92
CA LEU A 172 -12.29 -12.61 19.94
C LEU A 172 -12.22 -13.14 21.37
N LYS A 173 -11.59 -12.42 22.30
CA LYS A 173 -11.49 -12.79 23.73
C LYS A 173 -12.87 -12.85 24.40
N GLN A 174 -13.75 -11.88 24.14
CA GLN A 174 -15.16 -11.91 24.57
C GLN A 174 -15.92 -13.10 23.98
N SER A 175 -15.69 -13.44 22.71
CA SER A 175 -16.35 -14.61 22.07
C SER A 175 -15.86 -15.95 22.64
N THR A 176 -14.60 -16.03 23.08
CA THR A 176 -14.09 -17.22 23.80
C THR A 176 -14.59 -17.30 25.24
N ILE A 177 -14.98 -16.17 25.83
CA ILE A 177 -15.64 -16.11 27.15
C ILE A 177 -17.11 -16.57 27.07
N LYS A 178 -17.85 -16.15 26.03
CA LYS A 178 -19.30 -16.37 25.90
C LYS A 178 -19.67 -17.56 25.01
N SER A 179 -19.12 -18.75 25.27
CA SER A 179 -19.26 -19.96 24.43
C SER A 179 -20.62 -20.10 23.72
N GLU A 180 -20.59 -20.30 22.39
CA GLU A 180 -21.74 -20.48 21.46
C GLU A 180 -22.38 -19.22 20.84
N SER A 181 -21.59 -18.43 20.09
CA SER A 181 -22.04 -17.97 18.74
C SER A 181 -20.87 -17.40 17.91
N ARG A 182 -20.59 -18.00 16.75
CA ARG A 182 -19.72 -17.40 15.73
C ARG A 182 -20.54 -16.94 14.52
N VAL A 183 -21.28 -15.86 14.76
CA VAL A 183 -21.54 -14.80 13.77
C VAL A 183 -20.61 -13.67 14.26
N ILE A 184 -19.79 -13.01 13.45
CA ILE A 184 -20.17 -12.08 12.40
C ILE A 184 -19.04 -11.98 11.37
N ALA A 185 -19.40 -11.78 10.10
CA ALA A 185 -18.58 -11.06 9.15
C ALA A 185 -19.30 -9.76 8.81
N GLN A 186 -18.61 -8.62 8.85
CA GLN A 186 -18.69 -7.51 7.89
C GLN A 186 -17.83 -6.33 8.36
N ASN A 187 -17.35 -5.57 7.36
CA ASN A 187 -16.50 -4.38 7.40
C ASN A 187 -16.45 -3.60 8.73
N HIS A 188 -15.24 -3.47 9.28
CA HIS A 188 -14.94 -2.52 10.36
C HIS A 188 -14.94 -1.08 9.80
N ASP A 189 -15.80 -0.23 10.37
CA ASP A 189 -15.77 1.22 10.14
C ASP A 189 -14.82 1.90 11.14
N PHE A 190 -14.30 3.07 10.77
CA PHE A 190 -13.36 3.87 11.60
C PHE A 190 -13.89 4.26 13.00
N ASN A 191 -15.18 4.07 13.27
CA ASN A 191 -15.83 4.39 14.55
C ASN A 191 -15.81 3.23 15.56
N ASP A 192 -15.14 2.10 15.28
CA ASP A 192 -14.97 0.98 16.21
C ASP A 192 -14.02 1.33 17.37
N ASP A 193 -14.57 2.02 18.35
CA ASP A 193 -13.87 2.54 19.53
C ASP A 193 -13.37 1.42 20.47
N ALA A 194 -12.05 1.21 20.45
CA ALA A 194 -11.36 0.28 21.35
C ALA A 194 -11.52 0.64 22.84
N GLY A 195 -11.80 1.90 23.20
CA GLY A 195 -12.14 2.29 24.57
C GLY A 195 -13.45 1.64 25.03
N SER A 196 -14.50 1.76 24.21
CA SER A 196 -15.78 1.06 24.43
C SER A 196 -15.62 -0.47 24.46
N ALA A 197 -14.77 -1.03 23.58
CA ALA A 197 -14.48 -2.47 23.58
C ALA A 197 -13.73 -2.94 24.85
N LEU A 198 -12.76 -2.16 25.34
CA LEU A 198 -12.04 -2.42 26.59
C LEU A 198 -12.97 -2.39 27.80
N SER A 199 -13.87 -1.41 27.86
CA SER A 199 -14.89 -1.31 28.91
C SER A 199 -15.84 -2.51 28.89
N SER A 200 -16.32 -2.91 27.71
CA SER A 200 -17.15 -4.10 27.54
C SER A 200 -16.43 -5.41 27.94
N TYR A 201 -15.15 -5.53 27.59
CA TYR A 201 -14.33 -6.69 27.95
C TYR A 201 -14.11 -6.77 29.47
N ALA A 202 -13.78 -5.64 30.11
CA ALA A 202 -13.60 -5.57 31.56
C ALA A 202 -14.87 -6.01 32.33
N THR A 203 -16.06 -5.61 31.86
CA THR A 203 -17.33 -6.12 32.40
C THR A 203 -17.45 -7.64 32.20
N SER A 204 -17.15 -8.15 31.00
CA SER A 204 -17.29 -9.59 30.70
C SER A 204 -16.37 -10.52 31.49
N ILE A 205 -15.26 -10.05 32.05
CA ILE A 205 -14.37 -10.85 32.90
C ILE A 205 -14.96 -11.03 34.32
N VAL A 206 -15.72 -10.05 34.82
CA VAL A 206 -16.28 -10.10 36.18
C VAL A 206 -17.28 -11.25 36.33
N ASP A 207 -18.01 -11.58 35.25
CA ASP A 207 -19.00 -12.65 35.23
C ASP A 207 -18.40 -14.08 35.18
N VAL A 208 -17.08 -14.23 34.98
CA VAL A 208 -16.43 -15.52 34.63
C VAL A 208 -15.67 -16.16 35.80
N GLN A 209 -15.67 -15.56 36.98
CA GLN A 209 -14.89 -16.02 38.14
C GLN A 209 -15.39 -17.32 38.83
N GLN A 210 -15.95 -18.29 38.09
CA GLN A 210 -16.32 -19.60 38.64
C GLN A 210 -15.66 -20.82 37.99
N ASP A 211 -15.24 -20.80 36.72
CA ASP A 211 -14.77 -22.03 36.04
C ASP A 211 -13.46 -21.86 35.24
N GLU A 212 -12.32 -21.98 35.93
CA GLU A 212 -11.04 -22.34 35.31
C GLU A 212 -10.77 -23.85 35.44
N SER A 213 -10.61 -24.59 34.33
CA SER A 213 -9.52 -25.58 34.22
C SER A 213 -9.33 -26.22 32.83
N SER A 214 -8.05 -26.50 32.55
CA SER A 214 -7.53 -27.44 31.54
C SER A 214 -7.41 -26.97 30.07
N ALA A 215 -6.47 -27.60 29.35
CA ALA A 215 -5.88 -27.09 28.10
C ALA A 215 -5.50 -28.23 27.13
N LYS A 216 -5.22 -27.92 25.84
CA LYS A 216 -4.04 -28.39 25.06
C LYS A 216 -4.03 -28.00 23.56
N LYS A 217 -2.81 -28.00 22.99
CA LYS A 217 -2.48 -27.86 21.55
C LYS A 217 -2.68 -29.17 20.75
N PRO A 218 -2.80 -29.12 19.42
CA PRO A 218 -2.48 -30.23 18.50
C PRO A 218 -1.18 -30.01 17.68
N LEU A 219 -0.68 -31.08 17.04
CA LEU A 219 0.65 -31.16 16.39
C LEU A 219 0.70 -32.22 15.26
N GLY A 220 1.55 -32.03 14.23
CA GLY A 220 1.87 -33.03 13.17
C GLY A 220 1.35 -32.65 11.76
N ARG A 221 1.77 -33.22 10.61
CA ARG A 221 2.84 -34.17 10.16
C ARG A 221 2.87 -34.10 8.59
N SER A 222 3.76 -34.73 7.79
CA SER A 222 5.20 -35.08 7.84
C SER A 222 5.58 -35.91 6.58
N ILE A 223 6.68 -35.62 5.85
CA ILE A 223 7.28 -36.56 4.86
C ILE A 223 8.80 -36.66 5.07
N ALA A 224 9.34 -37.88 5.06
CA ALA A 224 10.73 -38.19 5.40
C ALA A 224 11.73 -38.04 4.24
N ARG A 225 12.99 -37.79 4.59
CA ARG A 225 14.17 -37.89 3.71
C ARG A 225 15.16 -38.89 4.29
N THR A 226 15.94 -39.54 3.43
CA THR A 226 17.08 -40.38 3.82
C THR A 226 18.15 -39.53 4.50
N GLU A 227 18.42 -39.75 5.79
CA GLU A 227 19.42 -38.99 6.55
C GLU A 227 20.86 -39.30 6.09
N LYS A 228 21.44 -38.43 5.27
CA LYS A 228 22.90 -38.32 5.10
C LYS A 228 23.55 -37.77 6.40
N PRO A 229 24.83 -38.05 6.68
CA PRO A 229 25.44 -37.78 7.99
C PRO A 229 25.32 -36.32 8.46
N LYS A 230 25.13 -36.15 9.77
CA LYS A 230 24.98 -34.85 10.47
C LYS A 230 26.31 -34.09 10.51
N THR A 231 26.68 -33.54 9.35
CA THR A 231 27.84 -32.66 9.16
C THR A 231 27.60 -31.29 9.81
N ASP A 232 28.66 -30.76 10.43
CA ASP A 232 28.64 -29.42 11.02
C ASP A 232 28.24 -28.32 10.03
N ILE A 233 27.63 -27.23 10.54
CA ILE A 233 27.13 -26.10 9.77
C ILE A 233 28.24 -25.44 8.94
N GLN A 234 29.45 -25.28 9.49
CA GLN A 234 30.60 -24.70 8.80
C GLN A 234 30.98 -25.56 7.57
N THR A 235 31.00 -26.89 7.75
CA THR A 235 31.28 -27.89 6.72
C THR A 235 30.20 -27.90 5.64
N ARG A 236 28.92 -27.84 6.01
CA ARG A 236 27.80 -27.74 5.06
C ARG A 236 27.88 -26.47 4.20
N ILE A 237 28.25 -25.33 4.78
CA ILE A 237 28.44 -24.07 4.04
C ILE A 237 29.66 -24.15 3.11
N LYS A 238 30.73 -24.85 3.51
CA LYS A 238 31.90 -25.10 2.65
C LYS A 238 31.54 -25.99 1.45
N LEU A 239 30.90 -27.14 1.68
CA LEU A 239 30.47 -28.07 0.63
C LEU A 239 29.43 -27.42 -0.31
N ALA A 240 28.52 -26.59 0.19
CA ALA A 240 27.61 -25.80 -0.64
C ALA A 240 28.33 -24.78 -1.55
N ARG A 241 29.48 -24.24 -1.11
CA ARG A 241 30.33 -23.37 -1.93
C ARG A 241 31.07 -24.18 -3.01
N GLU A 242 31.56 -25.36 -2.67
CA GLU A 242 32.23 -26.27 -3.61
C GLU A 242 31.25 -26.78 -4.69
N LEU A 243 30.01 -27.12 -4.31
CA LEU A 243 28.93 -27.38 -5.27
C LEU A 243 28.70 -26.19 -6.19
N LYS A 244 28.62 -24.96 -5.65
CA LYS A 244 28.48 -23.75 -6.48
C LYS A 244 29.63 -23.59 -7.46
N ILE A 245 30.89 -23.79 -7.04
CA ILE A 245 32.06 -23.72 -7.92
C ILE A 245 31.98 -24.79 -9.03
N GLY A 246 31.59 -26.02 -8.69
CA GLY A 246 31.36 -27.09 -9.67
C GLY A 246 30.24 -26.75 -10.67
N ILE A 247 29.18 -26.08 -10.23
CA ILE A 247 28.10 -25.59 -11.09
C ILE A 247 28.57 -24.44 -11.98
N ASP A 248 29.20 -23.40 -11.42
CA ASP A 248 29.68 -22.24 -12.17
C ASP A 248 30.70 -22.65 -13.25
N GLY A 249 31.55 -23.63 -12.95
CA GLY A 249 32.50 -24.24 -13.90
C GLY A 249 31.92 -25.36 -14.77
N ASN A 250 30.59 -25.57 -14.76
CA ASN A 250 29.86 -26.61 -15.50
C ASN A 250 30.43 -28.05 -15.38
N SER A 251 31.04 -28.39 -14.24
CA SER A 251 31.70 -29.67 -14.00
C SER A 251 30.79 -30.66 -13.27
N LYS A 252 30.13 -31.53 -14.05
CA LYS A 252 29.34 -32.67 -13.52
C LYS A 252 30.14 -33.53 -12.54
N PHE A 253 31.43 -33.75 -12.80
CA PHE A 253 32.29 -34.59 -11.97
C PHE A 253 32.44 -34.00 -10.56
N VAL A 254 32.75 -32.71 -10.45
CA VAL A 254 32.86 -32.02 -9.16
C VAL A 254 31.52 -32.02 -8.43
N VAL A 255 30.41 -31.77 -9.14
CA VAL A 255 29.06 -31.81 -8.53
C VAL A 255 28.76 -33.20 -7.97
N LYS A 256 28.96 -34.28 -8.75
CA LYS A 256 28.77 -35.66 -8.26
C LYS A 256 29.64 -35.99 -7.05
N ALA A 257 30.94 -35.64 -7.09
CA ALA A 257 31.87 -35.91 -6.00
C ALA A 257 31.42 -35.23 -4.69
N VAL A 258 31.01 -33.96 -4.73
CA VAL A 258 30.57 -33.26 -3.51
C VAL A 258 29.22 -33.79 -3.01
N LEU A 259 28.30 -34.22 -3.89
CA LEU A 259 27.01 -34.82 -3.50
C LEU A 259 27.13 -36.17 -2.77
N GLN A 260 28.27 -36.88 -2.89
CA GLN A 260 28.53 -38.07 -2.05
C GLN A 260 28.66 -37.71 -0.56
N HIS A 261 29.09 -36.49 -0.25
CA HIS A 261 29.38 -36.03 1.11
C HIS A 261 28.32 -35.08 1.69
N VAL A 262 27.30 -34.70 0.92
CA VAL A 262 26.31 -33.69 1.35
C VAL A 262 24.89 -33.96 0.81
N ASP A 263 23.89 -33.42 1.49
CA ASP A 263 22.50 -33.39 1.00
C ASP A 263 22.38 -32.50 -0.25
N VAL A 264 21.58 -32.92 -1.23
CA VAL A 264 21.43 -32.24 -2.53
C VAL A 264 20.80 -30.84 -2.40
N ASP A 265 19.97 -30.62 -1.38
CA ASP A 265 19.38 -29.31 -1.06
C ASP A 265 20.18 -28.56 0.01
N VAL A 266 21.47 -28.87 0.19
CA VAL A 266 22.33 -28.09 1.08
C VAL A 266 22.31 -26.61 0.69
N ARG A 267 22.11 -25.76 1.70
CA ARG A 267 21.96 -24.31 1.53
C ARG A 267 23.28 -23.62 1.81
N GLY A 268 23.73 -22.78 0.87
CA GLY A 268 24.83 -21.85 1.12
C GLY A 268 24.42 -20.71 2.05
N ARG A 269 25.36 -19.81 2.38
CA ARG A 269 25.15 -18.64 3.28
C ARG A 269 23.92 -17.77 2.89
N LYS A 270 23.57 -17.72 1.61
CA LYS A 270 22.40 -16.98 1.07
C LYS A 270 21.11 -17.82 0.97
N GLY A 271 21.03 -18.96 1.66
CA GLY A 271 19.85 -19.85 1.65
C GLY A 271 19.55 -20.55 0.31
N ARG A 272 20.43 -20.40 -0.70
CA ARG A 272 20.28 -21.01 -2.03
C ARG A 272 20.81 -22.43 -2.07
N THR A 273 20.12 -23.30 -2.82
CA THR A 273 20.49 -24.68 -3.12
C THR A 273 21.21 -24.78 -4.46
N ALA A 274 21.93 -25.89 -4.67
CA ALA A 274 22.59 -26.25 -5.92
C ALA A 274 21.66 -26.12 -7.14
N LEU A 275 20.43 -26.63 -7.04
CA LEU A 275 19.46 -26.61 -8.14
C LEU A 275 19.14 -25.18 -8.65
N SER A 276 19.08 -24.18 -7.77
CA SER A 276 18.88 -22.79 -8.23
C SER A 276 20.10 -22.14 -8.86
N HIS A 277 21.31 -22.59 -8.50
CA HIS A 277 22.52 -22.07 -9.13
C HIS A 277 22.63 -22.64 -10.54
N ALA A 278 22.36 -23.94 -10.71
CA ALA A 278 22.27 -24.56 -12.03
C ALA A 278 21.14 -23.93 -12.87
N ALA A 279 19.98 -23.66 -12.27
CA ALA A 279 18.84 -23.04 -12.94
C ALA A 279 19.06 -21.57 -13.33
N GLU A 280 19.80 -20.80 -12.54
CA GLU A 280 20.21 -19.43 -12.91
C GLU A 280 21.29 -19.44 -14.01
N ALA A 281 22.27 -20.35 -13.92
CA ALA A 281 23.36 -20.47 -14.89
C ALA A 281 22.91 -21.03 -16.26
N GLY A 282 21.78 -21.75 -16.32
CA GLY A 282 21.29 -22.37 -17.54
C GLY A 282 21.87 -23.75 -17.82
N ASN A 283 22.56 -24.36 -16.85
CA ASN A 283 23.25 -25.65 -16.99
C ASN A 283 22.23 -26.80 -16.95
N VAL A 284 21.52 -27.03 -18.06
CA VAL A 284 20.49 -28.08 -18.24
C VAL A 284 20.98 -29.43 -17.74
N GLU A 285 22.19 -29.79 -18.13
CA GLU A 285 22.86 -31.06 -17.84
C GLU A 285 23.18 -31.27 -16.35
N ILE A 286 23.48 -30.21 -15.60
CA ILE A 286 23.65 -30.26 -14.14
C ILE A 286 22.31 -30.13 -13.42
N THR A 287 21.37 -29.39 -13.98
CA THR A 287 19.98 -29.33 -13.48
C THR A 287 19.36 -30.72 -13.50
N LYS A 288 19.48 -31.44 -14.62
CA LYS A 288 19.00 -32.83 -14.77
C LYS A 288 19.63 -33.75 -13.74
N LEU A 289 20.96 -33.73 -13.62
CA LEU A 289 21.69 -34.47 -12.59
C LEU A 289 21.12 -34.22 -11.17
N LEU A 290 20.95 -32.94 -10.79
CA LEU A 290 20.47 -32.59 -9.45
C LEU A 290 19.04 -33.06 -9.21
N LEU A 291 18.18 -33.04 -10.24
CA LEU A 291 16.81 -33.55 -10.17
C LEU A 291 16.77 -35.08 -10.04
N GLU A 292 17.61 -35.80 -10.78
CA GLU A 292 17.78 -37.26 -10.67
C GLU A 292 18.31 -37.68 -9.29
N GLU A 293 19.19 -36.88 -8.68
CA GLU A 293 19.70 -37.03 -7.31
C GLU A 293 18.69 -36.55 -6.23
N GLY A 294 17.45 -36.21 -6.60
CA GLY A 294 16.35 -35.92 -5.67
C GLY A 294 16.26 -34.47 -5.16
N ALA A 295 16.86 -33.49 -5.84
CA ALA A 295 16.75 -32.08 -5.47
C ALA A 295 15.29 -31.58 -5.42
N SER A 296 14.96 -30.77 -4.41
CA SER A 296 13.62 -30.21 -4.28
C SER A 296 13.38 -29.12 -5.34
N VAL A 297 12.56 -29.47 -6.34
CA VAL A 297 12.09 -28.55 -7.40
C VAL A 297 11.38 -27.33 -6.83
N SER A 298 10.68 -27.51 -5.70
CA SER A 298 9.93 -26.48 -4.98
C SER A 298 10.76 -25.77 -3.89
N ALA A 299 12.07 -26.00 -3.80
CA ALA A 299 12.95 -25.41 -2.79
C ALA A 299 12.85 -23.88 -2.77
N ARG A 300 12.11 -23.35 -1.78
CA ARG A 300 12.01 -21.92 -1.50
C ARG A 300 13.29 -21.43 -0.84
N GLN A 301 13.87 -20.37 -1.39
CA GLN A 301 15.19 -19.86 -1.01
C GLN A 301 15.08 -18.50 -0.34
N TYR A 302 15.74 -18.36 0.79
CA TYR A 302 15.65 -17.19 1.64
C TYR A 302 17.04 -16.57 1.75
N SER A 303 17.27 -15.48 1.00
CA SER A 303 18.55 -14.78 0.97
C SER A 303 18.51 -13.57 1.88
N VAL A 304 19.45 -13.51 2.83
CA VAL A 304 19.79 -12.26 3.52
C VAL A 304 20.70 -11.46 2.57
N SER A 305 20.08 -10.76 1.62
CA SER A 305 20.80 -9.84 0.72
C SER A 305 19.87 -8.74 0.24
N GLY A 306 20.16 -7.49 0.61
CA GLY A 306 19.55 -6.33 -0.01
C GLY A 306 19.84 -6.28 -1.51
N TRP A 307 18.88 -5.75 -2.27
CA TRP A 307 19.01 -5.51 -3.70
C TRP A 307 20.05 -4.40 -3.96
N ALA A 308 20.87 -4.54 -5.01
CA ALA A 308 21.79 -3.49 -5.45
C ALA A 308 21.02 -2.37 -6.17
N GLY A 309 20.47 -1.45 -5.39
CA GLY A 309 19.48 -0.45 -5.82
C GLY A 309 18.70 -0.02 -4.58
N GLY A 310 19.36 0.76 -3.72
CA GLY A 310 19.01 0.83 -2.31
C GLY A 310 17.76 1.64 -1.98
N HIS A 311 16.66 0.96 -1.66
CA HIS A 311 15.66 1.43 -0.70
C HIS A 311 15.10 0.23 0.08
N ASN A 312 15.35 0.22 1.41
CA ASN A 312 14.91 -0.74 2.44
C ASN A 312 15.25 -2.24 2.24
N PRO A 313 15.71 -2.95 3.30
CA PRO A 313 15.99 -4.39 3.24
C PRO A 313 14.70 -5.22 3.33
N HIS A 314 13.88 -5.20 2.29
CA HIS A 314 12.77 -6.14 2.16
C HIS A 314 13.29 -7.57 2.00
N HIS A 315 12.67 -8.54 2.71
CA HIS A 315 13.05 -9.96 2.73
C HIS A 315 12.89 -10.62 1.34
N CYS A 316 13.90 -10.46 0.47
CA CYS A 316 13.98 -11.04 -0.88
C CYS A 316 14.13 -12.57 -0.78
N SER A 317 13.00 -13.28 -0.69
CA SER A 317 12.99 -14.68 -0.28
C SER A 317 11.78 -15.45 -0.82
N GLY A 318 11.73 -16.77 -0.60
CA GLY A 318 10.72 -17.64 -1.21
C GLY A 318 10.92 -17.95 -2.70
N ILE A 319 11.96 -17.42 -3.35
CA ILE A 319 12.28 -17.65 -4.77
C ILE A 319 12.60 -19.15 -4.99
N THR A 320 12.05 -19.73 -6.06
CA THR A 320 12.29 -21.15 -6.44
C THR A 320 13.26 -21.24 -7.64
N PRO A 321 13.85 -22.42 -7.94
CA PRO A 321 14.67 -22.61 -9.14
C PRO A 321 13.98 -22.18 -10.45
N LEU A 322 12.66 -22.38 -10.55
CA LEU A 322 11.86 -22.00 -11.71
C LEU A 322 11.84 -20.48 -11.95
N HIS A 323 11.79 -19.67 -10.88
CA HIS A 323 11.88 -18.21 -10.98
C HIS A 323 13.24 -17.76 -11.54
N TRP A 324 14.33 -18.38 -11.07
CA TRP A 324 15.68 -18.06 -11.54
C TRP A 324 15.87 -18.38 -13.03
N ALA A 325 15.43 -19.57 -13.45
CA ALA A 325 15.48 -19.96 -14.86
C ALA A 325 14.61 -19.05 -15.76
N ALA A 326 13.40 -18.72 -15.29
CA ALA A 326 12.48 -17.82 -15.98
C ALA A 326 13.06 -16.40 -16.14
N ARG A 327 13.62 -15.82 -15.08
CA ARG A 327 14.24 -14.47 -15.10
C ARG A 327 15.43 -14.40 -16.05
N LYS A 328 16.21 -15.48 -16.15
CA LYS A 328 17.46 -15.52 -16.94
C LYS A 328 17.27 -15.92 -18.41
N GLY A 329 16.12 -16.45 -18.80
CA GLY A 329 15.87 -16.87 -20.18
C GLY A 329 16.22 -18.33 -20.47
N ASN A 330 16.43 -19.15 -19.44
CA ASN A 330 16.91 -20.51 -19.58
C ASN A 330 15.78 -21.50 -19.96
N LYS A 331 15.23 -21.38 -21.17
CA LYS A 331 14.04 -22.12 -21.64
C LYS A 331 14.10 -23.63 -21.38
N GLN A 332 15.18 -24.29 -21.77
CA GLN A 332 15.36 -25.74 -21.57
C GLN A 332 15.37 -26.14 -20.08
N VAL A 333 15.90 -25.28 -19.20
CA VAL A 333 15.83 -25.50 -17.75
C VAL A 333 14.41 -25.29 -17.22
N VAL A 334 13.67 -24.31 -17.74
CA VAL A 334 12.26 -24.11 -17.39
C VAL A 334 11.42 -25.33 -17.80
N GLU A 335 11.60 -25.85 -19.01
CA GLU A 335 10.93 -27.06 -19.50
C GLU A 335 11.20 -28.25 -18.58
N LEU A 336 12.47 -28.49 -18.24
CA LEU A 336 12.90 -29.58 -17.37
C LEU A 336 12.33 -29.45 -15.95
N LEU A 337 12.37 -28.26 -15.35
CA LEU A 337 11.81 -28.02 -14.01
C LEU A 337 10.29 -28.26 -13.99
N LEU A 338 9.57 -27.83 -15.04
CA LEU A 338 8.13 -28.06 -15.16
C LEU A 338 7.79 -29.55 -15.38
N GLN A 339 8.62 -30.30 -16.12
CA GLN A 339 8.48 -31.76 -16.27
C GLN A 339 8.64 -32.48 -14.93
N TYR A 340 9.56 -32.03 -14.07
CA TYR A 340 9.75 -32.56 -12.71
C TYR A 340 8.77 -31.97 -11.68
N GLY A 341 7.66 -31.36 -12.12
CA GLY A 341 6.58 -30.94 -11.23
C GLY A 341 6.78 -29.57 -10.53
N ALA A 342 7.61 -28.68 -11.08
CA ALA A 342 7.65 -27.30 -10.61
C ALA A 342 6.28 -26.64 -10.76
N ASN A 343 5.76 -26.04 -9.68
CA ASN A 343 4.51 -25.27 -9.74
C ASN A 343 4.74 -23.98 -10.56
N PRO A 344 4.10 -23.80 -11.74
CA PRO A 344 4.23 -22.60 -12.56
C PRO A 344 3.66 -21.34 -11.88
N ASN A 345 2.80 -21.51 -10.88
CA ASN A 345 2.17 -20.48 -10.07
C ASN A 345 2.81 -20.32 -8.67
N ALA A 346 4.00 -20.87 -8.46
CA ALA A 346 4.74 -20.63 -7.22
C ALA A 346 4.94 -19.12 -7.00
N ARG A 347 4.59 -18.58 -5.83
CA ARG A 347 4.81 -17.17 -5.49
C ARG A 347 6.01 -17.00 -4.55
N GLY A 348 6.91 -16.07 -4.86
CA GLY A 348 7.94 -15.58 -3.93
C GLY A 348 7.35 -14.68 -2.82
N THR A 349 8.17 -14.15 -1.90
CA THR A 349 7.66 -13.27 -0.82
C THR A 349 7.10 -11.94 -1.32
N ALA A 350 7.60 -11.43 -2.45
CA ALA A 350 7.02 -10.26 -3.12
C ALA A 350 5.71 -10.60 -3.88
N GLY A 351 5.19 -11.82 -3.78
CA GLY A 351 4.02 -12.30 -4.51
C GLY A 351 4.25 -12.58 -5.99
N ARG A 352 5.41 -12.24 -6.55
CA ARG A 352 5.75 -12.49 -7.95
C ARG A 352 5.82 -13.98 -8.27
N ALA A 353 5.38 -14.34 -9.47
CA ALA A 353 5.36 -15.67 -10.07
C ALA A 353 6.40 -15.80 -11.20
N PRO A 354 6.77 -17.02 -11.63
CA PRO A 354 7.69 -17.27 -12.74
C PRO A 354 7.33 -16.56 -14.05
N ILE A 355 6.03 -16.41 -14.34
CA ILE A 355 5.59 -15.71 -15.57
C ILE A 355 5.95 -14.21 -15.53
N GLN A 356 5.82 -13.54 -14.37
CA GLN A 356 6.26 -12.15 -14.21
C GLN A 356 7.79 -12.03 -14.30
N GLU A 357 8.55 -13.04 -13.86
CA GLU A 357 10.01 -13.07 -14.02
C GLU A 357 10.43 -13.22 -15.50
N ALA A 358 9.78 -14.12 -16.25
CA ALA A 358 9.98 -14.27 -17.68
C ALA A 358 9.57 -13.00 -18.45
N SER A 359 8.43 -12.40 -18.09
CA SER A 359 7.94 -11.13 -18.63
C SER A 359 8.93 -9.99 -18.40
N CYS A 360 9.57 -9.93 -17.22
CA CYS A 360 10.58 -8.92 -16.88
C CYS A 360 11.88 -9.07 -17.70
N GLY A 361 12.25 -10.29 -18.06
CA GLY A 361 13.33 -10.57 -19.01
C GLY A 361 12.96 -10.47 -20.50
N ASN A 362 11.70 -10.20 -20.84
CA ASN A 362 11.14 -10.29 -22.20
C ASN A 362 11.27 -11.68 -22.86
N HIS A 363 11.27 -12.75 -22.06
CA HIS A 363 11.47 -14.12 -22.54
C HIS A 363 10.17 -14.71 -23.11
N ILE A 364 9.72 -14.20 -24.25
CA ILE A 364 8.44 -14.53 -24.92
C ILE A 364 8.15 -16.04 -24.95
N GLU A 365 9.15 -16.83 -25.34
CA GLU A 365 9.03 -18.29 -25.47
C GLU A 365 8.86 -19.01 -24.12
N ILE A 366 9.38 -18.43 -23.04
CA ILE A 366 9.17 -18.92 -21.68
C ILE A 366 7.78 -18.50 -21.16
N VAL A 367 7.31 -17.30 -21.51
CA VAL A 367 5.94 -16.86 -21.19
C VAL A 367 4.92 -17.79 -21.85
N LYS A 368 5.06 -18.08 -23.16
CA LYS A 368 4.23 -19.08 -23.87
C LYS A 368 4.25 -20.46 -23.19
N LEU A 369 5.45 -20.95 -22.85
CA LEU A 369 5.62 -22.22 -22.18
C LEU A 369 4.92 -22.27 -20.81
N LEU A 370 5.09 -21.24 -19.98
CA LEU A 370 4.43 -21.15 -18.67
C LEU A 370 2.90 -21.11 -18.81
N LEU A 371 2.38 -20.32 -19.76
CA LEU A 371 0.94 -20.27 -20.08
C LEU A 371 0.41 -21.65 -20.51
N SER A 372 1.13 -22.39 -21.36
CA SER A 372 0.78 -23.77 -21.74
C SER A 372 0.75 -24.75 -20.56
N LYS A 373 1.39 -24.42 -19.44
CA LYS A 373 1.35 -25.16 -18.17
C LYS A 373 0.38 -24.56 -17.15
N LYS A 374 -0.60 -23.76 -17.60
CA LYS A 374 -1.62 -23.09 -16.76
C LYS A 374 -1.02 -22.11 -15.74
N ALA A 375 0.03 -21.37 -16.14
CA ALA A 375 0.45 -20.20 -15.39
C ALA A 375 -0.64 -19.12 -15.39
N ASP A 376 -0.86 -18.51 -14.24
CA ASP A 376 -1.76 -17.38 -14.01
C ASP A 376 -1.20 -16.12 -14.67
N VAL A 377 -1.76 -15.76 -15.84
CA VAL A 377 -1.41 -14.56 -16.60
C VAL A 377 -1.67 -13.26 -15.81
N ASN A 378 -2.62 -13.32 -14.87
CA ASN A 378 -3.09 -12.22 -14.04
C ASN A 378 -2.41 -12.18 -12.66
N ALA A 379 -1.32 -12.94 -12.48
CA ALA A 379 -0.56 -12.94 -11.24
C ALA A 379 -0.08 -11.52 -10.87
N GLN A 380 -0.60 -11.01 -9.75
CA GLN A 380 -0.18 -9.77 -9.10
C GLN A 380 0.88 -10.01 -8.02
N SER A 381 1.86 -9.11 -7.90
CA SER A 381 2.73 -9.01 -6.72
C SER A 381 2.00 -8.44 -5.50
N TYR A 382 2.44 -8.82 -4.30
CA TYR A 382 1.77 -8.46 -3.04
C TYR A 382 2.05 -7.01 -2.58
N TYR A 383 3.11 -6.38 -3.07
CA TYR A 383 3.52 -5.04 -2.62
C TYR A 383 2.78 -3.92 -3.36
N ASP A 384 2.62 -4.08 -4.67
CA ASP A 384 2.21 -3.04 -5.60
C ASP A 384 1.09 -3.50 -6.56
N GLY A 385 0.71 -4.78 -6.59
CA GLY A 385 -0.27 -5.31 -7.55
C GLY A 385 0.28 -5.47 -8.98
N TRP A 386 1.59 -5.32 -9.21
CA TRP A 386 2.19 -5.35 -10.55
C TRP A 386 1.95 -6.69 -11.27
N THR A 387 1.53 -6.63 -12.53
CA THR A 387 1.24 -7.82 -13.36
C THR A 387 2.24 -7.96 -14.53
N SER A 388 2.21 -9.10 -15.21
CA SER A 388 2.96 -9.25 -16.48
C SER A 388 2.57 -8.21 -17.53
N LEU A 389 1.31 -7.76 -17.55
CA LEU A 389 0.84 -6.74 -18.50
C LEU A 389 1.39 -5.35 -18.15
N HIS A 390 1.42 -4.98 -16.86
CA HIS A 390 2.10 -3.76 -16.40
C HIS A 390 3.57 -3.74 -16.83
N GLU A 391 4.31 -4.83 -16.58
CA GLU A 391 5.71 -4.99 -17.01
C GLU A 391 5.88 -4.79 -18.53
N ALA A 392 5.02 -5.44 -19.32
CA ALA A 392 5.08 -5.40 -20.77
C ALA A 392 4.79 -4.01 -21.36
N VAL A 393 3.79 -3.31 -20.80
CA VAL A 393 3.42 -1.94 -21.20
C VAL A 393 4.49 -0.94 -20.78
N PHE A 394 4.94 -1.01 -19.52
CA PHE A 394 5.96 -0.11 -18.97
C PHE A 394 7.27 -0.19 -19.76
N ALA A 395 7.73 -1.41 -20.05
CA ALA A 395 8.92 -1.65 -20.86
C ALA A 395 8.70 -1.52 -22.39
N LYS A 396 7.51 -1.08 -22.84
CA LYS A 396 7.12 -0.91 -24.26
C LYS A 396 7.31 -2.17 -25.14
N ARG A 397 7.14 -3.36 -24.55
CA ARG A 397 7.38 -4.68 -25.17
C ARG A 397 6.17 -5.14 -25.98
N ILE A 398 5.97 -4.55 -27.15
CA ILE A 398 4.81 -4.77 -28.04
C ILE A 398 4.43 -6.26 -28.21
N GLN A 399 5.39 -7.13 -28.55
CA GLN A 399 5.12 -8.57 -28.75
C GLN A 399 4.65 -9.28 -27.47
N LEU A 400 5.17 -8.86 -26.31
CA LEU A 400 4.75 -9.40 -25.01
C LEU A 400 3.35 -8.89 -24.65
N VAL A 401 3.03 -7.62 -24.91
CA VAL A 401 1.68 -7.07 -24.72
C VAL A 401 0.67 -7.84 -25.59
N GLN A 402 0.97 -8.05 -26.87
CA GLN A 402 0.11 -8.84 -27.78
C GLN A 402 -0.11 -10.28 -27.25
N LEU A 403 0.95 -10.96 -26.81
CA LEU A 403 0.85 -12.31 -26.25
C LEU A 403 -0.02 -12.34 -24.98
N LEU A 404 0.16 -11.40 -24.07
CA LEU A 404 -0.56 -11.38 -22.79
C LEU A 404 -2.05 -11.06 -22.99
N ILE A 405 -2.39 -10.09 -23.85
CA ILE A 405 -3.78 -9.80 -24.24
C ILE A 405 -4.44 -11.05 -24.84
N ALA A 406 -3.79 -11.67 -25.83
CA ALA A 406 -4.29 -12.90 -26.47
C ALA A 406 -4.38 -14.12 -25.52
N SER A 407 -3.78 -14.03 -24.33
CA SER A 407 -3.81 -15.06 -23.30
C SER A 407 -4.76 -14.75 -22.13
N GLY A 408 -5.62 -13.73 -22.25
CA GLY A 408 -6.62 -13.38 -21.24
C GLY A 408 -6.08 -12.53 -20.07
N ALA A 409 -5.09 -11.67 -20.33
CA ALA A 409 -4.66 -10.67 -19.34
C ALA A 409 -5.77 -9.63 -19.09
N LEU A 410 -6.07 -9.36 -17.82
CA LEU A 410 -7.00 -8.31 -17.40
C LEU A 410 -6.40 -6.94 -17.74
N LEU A 411 -7.17 -6.11 -18.47
CA LEU A 411 -6.69 -4.84 -19.00
C LEU A 411 -6.89 -3.67 -18.03
N ASN A 412 -7.95 -3.73 -17.21
CA ASN A 412 -8.32 -2.74 -16.22
C ASN A 412 -7.85 -3.16 -14.80
N VAL A 413 -6.71 -3.86 -14.71
CA VAL A 413 -6.15 -4.31 -13.42
C VAL A 413 -5.37 -3.18 -12.76
N HIS A 414 -5.75 -2.78 -11.54
CA HIS A 414 -5.11 -1.68 -10.83
C HIS A 414 -3.88 -2.15 -10.04
N LEU A 415 -2.92 -1.23 -9.84
CA LEU A 415 -1.91 -1.37 -8.81
C LEU A 415 -2.54 -1.16 -7.42
N ILE A 416 -1.94 -1.74 -6.39
CA ILE A 416 -2.28 -1.45 -4.99
C ILE A 416 -1.58 -0.16 -4.54
N TYR A 417 -0.33 0.02 -4.95
CA TYR A 417 0.46 1.21 -4.67
C TYR A 417 1.67 1.29 -5.61
N PRO A 418 2.10 2.48 -6.08
CA PRO A 418 1.43 3.77 -5.95
C PRO A 418 0.39 4.02 -7.05
N ASP A 419 -0.48 4.99 -6.80
CA ASP A 419 -1.37 5.63 -7.77
C ASP A 419 -2.50 4.78 -8.40
N GLU A 420 -2.65 3.49 -8.09
CA GLU A 420 -3.72 2.60 -8.63
C GLU A 420 -3.82 2.56 -10.17
N LYS A 421 -2.71 2.85 -10.85
CA LYS A 421 -2.64 2.92 -12.31
C LYS A 421 -2.90 1.58 -12.98
N ALA A 422 -3.99 1.49 -13.74
CA ALA A 422 -4.17 0.43 -14.73
C ALA A 422 -3.13 0.50 -15.88
N PRO A 423 -2.89 -0.60 -16.63
CA PRO A 423 -1.99 -0.64 -17.79
C PRO A 423 -2.20 0.49 -18.82
N LEU A 424 -3.45 0.91 -19.08
CA LEU A 424 -3.73 1.99 -20.02
C LEU A 424 -3.13 3.34 -19.57
N HIS A 425 -3.14 3.64 -18.26
CA HIS A 425 -2.49 4.83 -17.71
C HIS A 425 -0.98 4.83 -17.98
N PHE A 426 -0.31 3.68 -17.86
CA PHE A 426 1.11 3.57 -18.21
C PHE A 426 1.35 3.78 -19.71
N ALA A 427 0.53 3.19 -20.58
CA ALA A 427 0.66 3.37 -22.02
C ALA A 427 0.53 4.85 -22.42
N VAL A 428 -0.42 5.57 -21.82
CA VAL A 428 -0.67 6.99 -22.05
C VAL A 428 0.41 7.90 -21.43
N ALA A 429 0.81 7.67 -20.16
CA ALA A 429 1.87 8.43 -19.50
C ALA A 429 3.22 8.29 -20.23
N LEU A 430 3.47 7.13 -20.84
CA LEU A 430 4.64 6.84 -21.68
C LEU A 430 4.48 7.27 -23.16
N GLN A 431 3.34 7.89 -23.50
CA GLN A 431 2.93 8.38 -24.83
C GLN A 431 3.06 7.33 -25.94
N SER A 432 2.79 6.06 -25.61
CA SER A 432 2.94 4.94 -26.53
C SER A 432 1.68 4.72 -27.35
N LEU A 433 1.51 5.48 -28.44
CA LEU A 433 0.33 5.40 -29.31
C LEU A 433 -0.03 3.96 -29.72
N ARG A 434 0.99 3.16 -30.07
CA ARG A 434 0.83 1.76 -30.47
C ARG A 434 0.31 0.88 -29.33
N THR A 435 0.82 1.06 -28.11
CA THR A 435 0.40 0.26 -26.95
C THR A 435 -0.98 0.70 -26.46
N THR A 436 -1.25 2.01 -26.41
CA THR A 436 -2.57 2.57 -26.10
C THR A 436 -3.61 2.04 -27.08
N LYS A 437 -3.34 2.08 -28.39
CA LYS A 437 -4.23 1.56 -29.42
C LYS A 437 -4.49 0.06 -29.25
N MET A 438 -3.46 -0.75 -29.04
CA MET A 438 -3.62 -2.19 -28.80
C MET A 438 -4.45 -2.54 -27.55
N LEU A 439 -4.38 -1.73 -26.48
CA LEU A 439 -5.19 -1.95 -25.28
C LEU A 439 -6.66 -1.59 -25.54
N LEU A 440 -6.92 -0.46 -26.22
CA LEU A 440 -8.27 -0.01 -26.56
C LEU A 440 -8.95 -0.93 -27.60
N GLU A 441 -8.21 -1.40 -28.61
CA GLU A 441 -8.67 -2.43 -29.58
C GLU A 441 -8.96 -3.78 -28.91
N ALA A 442 -8.47 -4.00 -27.69
CA ALA A 442 -8.74 -5.18 -26.87
C ALA A 442 -9.81 -4.94 -25.78
N GLU A 443 -10.58 -3.85 -25.88
CA GLU A 443 -11.66 -3.49 -24.95
C GLU A 443 -11.17 -3.07 -23.55
N ALA A 444 -9.97 -2.50 -23.43
CA ALA A 444 -9.58 -1.76 -22.22
C ALA A 444 -10.49 -0.53 -22.05
N ASP A 445 -10.91 -0.25 -20.82
CA ASP A 445 -11.82 0.86 -20.54
C ASP A 445 -11.09 2.21 -20.74
N PRO A 446 -11.52 3.07 -21.68
CA PRO A 446 -10.90 4.37 -21.92
C PRO A 446 -11.05 5.35 -20.75
N ASN A 447 -12.01 5.09 -19.85
CA ASN A 447 -12.35 5.89 -18.67
C ASN A 447 -11.89 5.24 -17.35
N VAL A 448 -11.10 4.16 -17.43
CA VAL A 448 -10.56 3.47 -16.25
C VAL A 448 -9.95 4.46 -15.27
N LEU A 449 -10.32 4.38 -13.99
CA LEU A 449 -9.88 5.35 -12.99
C LEU A 449 -8.52 4.97 -12.40
N MET A 450 -7.72 5.96 -12.02
CA MET A 450 -6.61 5.79 -11.09
C MET A 450 -6.82 6.71 -9.88
N VAL A 451 -5.90 6.73 -8.92
CA VAL A 451 -6.00 7.58 -7.71
C VAL A 451 -6.38 9.03 -8.06
N GLU A 452 -7.32 9.58 -7.29
CA GLU A 452 -8.00 10.88 -7.51
C GLU A 452 -9.04 10.86 -8.65
N ASP A 453 -9.57 9.70 -9.07
CA ASP A 453 -10.47 9.50 -10.22
C ASP A 453 -9.94 10.08 -11.54
N ILE A 454 -8.61 10.13 -11.66
CA ILE A 454 -7.91 10.59 -12.86
C ILE A 454 -8.09 9.53 -13.95
N THR A 455 -8.58 9.93 -15.12
CA THR A 455 -8.71 9.06 -16.31
C THR A 455 -7.46 9.11 -17.20
N PRO A 456 -7.27 8.18 -18.15
CA PRO A 456 -6.22 8.27 -19.16
C PRO A 456 -6.30 9.57 -19.98
N LEU A 457 -7.50 10.12 -20.22
CA LEU A 457 -7.66 11.37 -20.95
C LEU A 457 -7.12 12.59 -20.17
N HIS A 458 -7.25 12.62 -18.84
CA HIS A 458 -6.61 13.63 -18.00
C HIS A 458 -5.09 13.61 -18.15
N LEU A 459 -4.47 12.41 -18.17
CA LEU A 459 -3.02 12.25 -18.38
C LEU A 459 -2.59 12.74 -19.77
N ALA A 460 -3.31 12.34 -20.82
CA ALA A 460 -3.03 12.75 -22.20
C ALA A 460 -3.14 14.28 -22.37
N ALA A 461 -4.15 14.90 -21.74
CA ALA A 461 -4.39 16.33 -21.76
C ALA A 461 -3.32 17.13 -21.00
N ALA A 462 -2.96 16.71 -19.78
CA ALA A 462 -1.87 17.29 -18.99
C ALA A 462 -0.52 17.24 -19.73
N ALA A 463 -0.23 16.11 -20.40
CA ALA A 463 0.98 15.90 -21.17
C ALA A 463 0.99 16.60 -22.55
N GLY A 464 -0.14 17.18 -22.99
CA GLY A 464 -0.28 17.80 -24.32
C GLY A 464 -0.29 16.80 -25.48
N TRP A 465 -0.55 15.52 -25.22
CA TRP A 465 -0.34 14.44 -26.17
C TRP A 465 -1.51 14.26 -27.15
N ILE A 466 -1.56 15.13 -28.18
CA ILE A 466 -2.65 15.23 -29.17
C ILE A 466 -3.06 13.87 -29.78
N PRO A 467 -2.14 13.00 -30.26
CA PRO A 467 -2.54 11.71 -30.86
C PRO A 467 -3.20 10.77 -29.85
N GLY A 468 -2.84 10.89 -28.57
CA GLY A 468 -3.47 10.13 -27.48
C GLY A 468 -4.87 10.63 -27.15
N ILE A 469 -5.06 11.96 -27.12
CA ILE A 469 -6.38 12.60 -26.95
C ILE A 469 -7.33 12.14 -28.06
N GLU A 470 -6.90 12.24 -29.32
CA GLU A 470 -7.69 11.80 -30.48
C GLU A 470 -8.05 10.31 -30.39
N LEU A 471 -7.08 9.46 -30.07
CA LEU A 471 -7.29 8.03 -29.94
C LEU A 471 -8.26 7.68 -28.80
N LEU A 472 -8.02 8.20 -27.59
CA LEU A 472 -8.88 7.93 -26.42
C LEU A 472 -10.33 8.35 -26.67
N VAL A 473 -10.54 9.55 -27.21
CA VAL A 473 -11.90 10.05 -27.54
C VAL A 473 -12.55 9.21 -28.64
N SER A 474 -11.78 8.75 -29.65
CA SER A 474 -12.31 7.84 -30.69
C SER A 474 -12.76 6.47 -30.17
N PHE A 475 -12.32 6.07 -28.97
CA PHE A 475 -12.74 4.86 -28.27
C PHE A 475 -13.74 5.11 -27.12
N GLY A 476 -14.26 6.34 -26.97
CA GLY A 476 -15.30 6.66 -25.98
C GLY A 476 -14.80 7.21 -24.64
N ALA A 477 -13.59 7.78 -24.59
CA ALA A 477 -13.17 8.55 -23.41
C ALA A 477 -14.06 9.79 -23.20
N ASP A 478 -14.55 9.97 -21.97
CA ASP A 478 -15.36 11.12 -21.57
C ASP A 478 -14.50 12.39 -21.49
N LEU A 479 -14.85 13.35 -22.36
CA LEU A 479 -14.19 14.66 -22.48
C LEU A 479 -14.32 15.52 -21.22
N ASP A 480 -15.39 15.33 -20.45
CA ASP A 480 -15.77 16.15 -19.29
C ASP A 480 -15.77 15.36 -17.97
N ALA A 481 -15.16 14.17 -17.98
CA ALA A 481 -14.85 13.39 -16.78
C ALA A 481 -14.16 14.29 -15.73
N ARG A 482 -14.47 14.10 -14.45
CA ARG A 482 -13.98 14.95 -13.36
C ARG A 482 -13.21 14.14 -12.33
N ASP A 483 -12.04 14.62 -11.95
CA ASP A 483 -11.30 14.06 -10.81
C ASP A 483 -12.00 14.33 -9.47
N THR A 484 -11.75 13.49 -8.46
CA THR A 484 -12.47 13.55 -7.17
C THR A 484 -12.17 14.80 -6.36
N PHE A 485 -10.93 15.29 -6.42
CA PHE A 485 -10.40 16.25 -5.45
C PHE A 485 -10.58 17.71 -5.88
N THR A 486 -10.42 17.98 -7.17
CA THR A 486 -10.53 19.32 -7.74
C THR A 486 -11.76 19.47 -8.63
N HIS A 487 -12.46 18.38 -8.98
CA HIS A 487 -13.53 18.36 -9.97
C HIS A 487 -13.11 18.95 -11.32
N GLU A 488 -11.82 18.89 -11.62
CA GLU A 488 -11.24 19.36 -12.88
C GLU A 488 -11.42 18.33 -13.98
N THR A 489 -11.61 18.81 -15.20
CA THR A 489 -11.71 17.99 -16.41
C THR A 489 -10.36 17.89 -17.13
N PRO A 490 -10.20 17.00 -18.14
CA PRO A 490 -9.00 16.98 -18.99
C PRO A 490 -8.65 18.37 -19.57
N LEU A 491 -9.66 19.19 -19.90
CA LEU A 491 -9.47 20.56 -20.37
C LEU A 491 -8.77 21.44 -19.32
N HIS A 492 -9.17 21.36 -18.04
CA HIS A 492 -8.51 22.05 -16.93
C HIS A 492 -7.07 21.57 -16.72
N LYS A 493 -6.81 20.24 -16.79
CA LYS A 493 -5.44 19.71 -16.68
C LYS A 493 -4.53 20.18 -17.81
N SER A 494 -5.06 20.31 -19.02
CA SER A 494 -4.33 20.91 -20.15
C SER A 494 -4.05 22.40 -19.95
N ALA A 495 -4.95 23.14 -19.28
CA ALA A 495 -4.75 24.54 -18.91
C ALA A 495 -3.65 24.73 -17.85
N ARG A 496 -3.65 23.91 -16.78
CA ARG A 496 -2.59 23.89 -15.74
C ARG A 496 -1.19 23.76 -16.33
N ASN A 497 -1.02 22.90 -17.32
CA ASN A 497 0.26 22.69 -18.02
C ASN A 497 0.45 23.59 -19.26
N ARG A 498 -0.43 24.57 -19.48
CA ARG A 498 -0.43 25.51 -20.62
C ARG A 498 -0.33 24.82 -21.99
N GLN A 499 -0.96 23.65 -22.12
CA GLN A 499 -0.94 22.85 -23.34
C GLN A 499 -1.91 23.42 -24.38
N VAL A 500 -1.63 24.61 -24.90
CA VAL A 500 -2.52 25.38 -25.81
C VAL A 500 -3.00 24.55 -27.01
N ARG A 501 -2.16 23.66 -27.54
CA ARG A 501 -2.55 22.74 -28.63
C ARG A 501 -3.58 21.68 -28.17
N ALA A 502 -3.44 21.16 -26.96
CA ALA A 502 -4.39 20.20 -26.38
C ALA A 502 -5.70 20.88 -25.99
N ILE A 503 -5.66 22.09 -25.41
CA ILE A 503 -6.84 22.93 -25.19
C ILE A 503 -7.62 23.11 -26.49
N LYS A 504 -6.95 23.57 -27.56
CA LYS A 504 -7.57 23.74 -28.89
C LYS A 504 -8.14 22.43 -29.43
N LYS A 505 -7.46 21.29 -29.23
CA LYS A 505 -7.95 19.98 -29.68
C LYS A 505 -9.18 19.54 -28.89
N LEU A 506 -9.17 19.62 -27.56
CA LEU A 506 -10.29 19.22 -26.69
C LEU A 506 -11.53 20.11 -26.94
N CYS A 507 -11.37 21.43 -27.04
CA CYS A 507 -12.46 22.31 -27.45
C CYS A 507 -13.01 21.96 -28.84
N GLY A 508 -12.14 21.61 -29.80
CA GLY A 508 -12.53 21.16 -31.14
C GLY A 508 -13.15 19.76 -31.18
N LEU A 509 -13.03 18.97 -30.11
CA LEU A 509 -13.70 17.67 -29.92
C LEU A 509 -15.01 17.80 -29.12
N GLY A 510 -15.33 18.99 -28.59
CA GLY A 510 -16.59 19.27 -27.90
C GLY A 510 -16.52 19.30 -26.36
N ALA A 511 -15.32 19.31 -25.76
CA ALA A 511 -15.18 19.44 -24.30
C ALA A 511 -15.84 20.73 -23.76
N ASN A 512 -16.52 20.63 -22.62
CA ASN A 512 -17.27 21.74 -22.03
C ASN A 512 -16.35 22.86 -21.52
N ARG A 513 -16.37 23.96 -22.26
CA ARG A 513 -15.56 25.16 -22.02
C ARG A 513 -16.00 25.95 -20.77
N GLU A 514 -17.26 25.81 -20.39
CA GLU A 514 -17.87 26.47 -19.23
C GLU A 514 -17.89 25.57 -17.98
N ALA A 515 -17.31 24.36 -18.07
CA ALA A 515 -17.14 23.50 -16.91
C ALA A 515 -16.28 24.20 -15.86
N LYS A 516 -16.71 24.10 -14.60
CA LYS A 516 -16.04 24.69 -13.44
C LYS A 516 -15.58 23.61 -12.47
N ASN A 517 -14.37 23.82 -11.93
CA ASN A 517 -13.77 23.04 -10.86
C ASN A 517 -14.43 23.34 -9.49
N CYS A 518 -13.92 22.74 -8.40
CA CYS A 518 -14.44 22.95 -7.03
C CYS A 518 -14.35 24.41 -6.55
N ASP A 519 -13.42 25.20 -7.07
CA ASP A 519 -13.25 26.63 -6.77
C ASP A 519 -14.17 27.54 -7.62
N GLY A 520 -14.96 26.98 -8.53
CA GLY A 520 -15.77 27.75 -9.49
C GLY A 520 -14.96 28.34 -10.67
N GLN A 521 -13.70 27.93 -10.84
CA GLN A 521 -12.82 28.34 -11.92
C GLN A 521 -13.02 27.46 -13.16
N SER A 522 -13.01 28.09 -14.33
CA SER A 522 -12.98 27.43 -15.65
C SER A 522 -11.53 27.11 -16.08
N TYR A 523 -11.38 26.36 -17.17
CA TYR A 523 -10.07 26.15 -17.79
C TYR A 523 -9.39 27.45 -18.24
N ALA A 524 -10.15 28.51 -18.54
CA ALA A 524 -9.61 29.79 -18.98
C ALA A 524 -8.99 30.56 -17.80
N ASP A 525 -9.69 30.60 -16.66
CA ASP A 525 -9.20 31.22 -15.42
C ASP A 525 -7.91 30.51 -14.95
N ILE A 526 -7.90 29.17 -14.98
CA ILE A 526 -6.71 28.37 -14.68
C ILE A 526 -5.56 28.66 -15.66
N LEU A 527 -5.84 28.83 -16.96
CA LEU A 527 -4.81 29.12 -17.97
C LEU A 527 -4.18 30.50 -17.75
N GLU A 528 -4.95 31.49 -17.33
CA GLU A 528 -4.46 32.83 -16.96
C GLU A 528 -3.50 32.74 -15.77
N CYS A 529 -3.95 32.17 -14.64
CA CYS A 529 -3.11 32.01 -13.45
C CYS A 529 -1.86 31.15 -13.72
N ALA A 530 -1.97 30.08 -14.51
CA ALA A 530 -0.83 29.24 -14.90
C ALA A 530 0.14 29.95 -15.86
N THR A 531 -0.31 30.99 -16.56
CA THR A 531 0.55 31.84 -17.39
C THR A 531 1.37 32.80 -16.55
N GLU A 532 0.80 33.32 -15.46
CA GLU A 532 1.49 34.17 -14.48
C GLU A 532 2.50 33.40 -13.62
N ASP A 533 2.09 32.29 -12.97
CA ASP A 533 2.99 31.39 -12.22
C ASP A 533 2.94 29.95 -12.74
N PRO A 534 3.80 29.60 -13.71
CA PRO A 534 3.77 28.27 -14.32
C PRO A 534 4.24 27.14 -13.42
N LYS A 535 4.98 27.43 -12.34
CA LYS A 535 5.55 26.39 -11.48
C LYS A 535 4.55 25.99 -10.40
N GLU A 536 3.87 26.97 -9.80
CA GLU A 536 2.85 26.70 -8.79
C GLU A 536 1.61 26.02 -9.40
N TRP A 537 1.26 26.29 -10.66
CA TRP A 537 0.01 25.77 -11.26
C TRP A 537 0.10 24.41 -11.97
N ALA A 538 1.30 24.00 -12.40
CA ALA A 538 1.50 22.80 -13.21
C ALA A 538 1.13 21.49 -12.45
N VAL A 539 0.80 20.44 -13.21
CA VAL A 539 0.53 19.07 -12.72
C VAL A 539 1.50 18.07 -13.36
N HIS A 540 1.81 17.00 -12.65
CA HIS A 540 2.77 16.01 -13.17
C HIS A 540 2.17 15.19 -14.32
N ASN A 541 2.82 15.15 -15.48
CA ASN A 541 2.29 14.51 -16.71
C ASN A 541 1.86 13.04 -16.53
N SER A 542 2.50 12.27 -15.64
CA SER A 542 2.15 10.87 -15.38
C SER A 542 1.11 10.67 -14.27
N ARG A 543 0.57 11.74 -13.69
CA ARG A 543 -0.44 11.69 -12.61
C ARG A 543 -1.63 12.62 -12.84
N ALA A 544 -1.48 13.70 -13.60
CA ALA A 544 -2.41 14.85 -13.70
C ALA A 544 -2.86 15.45 -12.35
N SER A 545 -2.26 15.01 -11.24
CA SER A 545 -2.49 15.50 -9.88
C SER A 545 -1.61 16.71 -9.57
N TYR A 546 -2.18 17.63 -8.80
CA TYR A 546 -1.54 18.83 -8.26
C TYR A 546 -0.71 18.52 -6.99
N PHE A 547 -1.19 17.61 -6.15
CA PHE A 547 -0.74 17.51 -4.76
C PHE A 547 0.54 16.68 -4.53
N ARG A 548 0.97 15.88 -5.51
CA ARG A 548 2.07 14.90 -5.32
C ARG A 548 3.45 15.31 -5.84
N GLN A 549 3.62 16.49 -6.45
CA GLN A 549 4.89 16.90 -7.09
C GLN A 549 6.13 16.87 -6.16
N GLN A 550 5.97 16.91 -4.83
CA GLN A 550 7.08 17.13 -3.90
C GLN A 550 7.73 15.87 -3.31
N ASN A 551 7.21 14.68 -3.60
CA ASN A 551 7.88 13.44 -3.19
C ASN A 551 8.85 12.89 -4.26
N ASP A 552 8.81 13.43 -5.49
CA ASP A 552 9.59 12.90 -6.61
C ASP A 552 10.99 13.56 -6.73
N SER A 553 11.31 14.57 -5.91
CA SER A 553 12.69 15.09 -5.75
C SER A 553 13.62 14.15 -4.97
N ALA A 554 13.11 13.00 -4.51
CA ALA A 554 13.83 11.99 -3.75
C ALA A 554 13.73 10.59 -4.36
N ARG A 555 13.91 10.47 -5.69
CA ARG A 555 14.33 9.22 -6.37
C ARG A 555 14.92 9.51 -7.77
N PRO A 556 16.10 8.95 -8.12
CA PRO A 556 16.63 8.93 -9.48
C PRO A 556 15.99 7.85 -10.35
#